data_AF-A0A1F1L856-F1
#
_entry.id   AF-A0A1F1L856-F1
#
_cell.length_a   1.000
_cell.length_b   1.000
_cell.length_c   1.000
_cell.angle_alpha   90.00
_cell.angle_beta   90.00
_cell.angle_gamma   90.00
#
_symmetry.space_group_name_H-M   'P 1'
#
loop_
_entity.id
_entity.type
_entity.pdbx_description
1 polymer ?
#
loop_
_entity_poly.entity_id
_entity_poly.type
_entity_poly.pdbx_seq_one_letter_code
_entity_poly.pdbx_strand_id
1 'polypeptide(L)' 'MSSYNSNKTLVPEAKAGLNKFKTEVASELGLQNYAEGYKGDLSSKQNGSVGGEMVKRMVESYEKGL' A
#
# COMPACT_ATOMS: atom_id res chain seq x y z
N MET A 1 -17.06 17.94 -13.10
CA MET A 1 -16.43 17.90 -11.77
C MET A 1 -15.93 16.49 -11.53
N SER A 2 -14.62 16.34 -11.31
CA SER A 2 -13.92 15.07 -11.18
C SER A 2 -14.49 14.25 -10.02
N SER A 3 -14.98 13.05 -10.30
CA SER A 3 -15.36 12.09 -9.27
C SER A 3 -14.12 11.80 -8.42
N TYR A 4 -14.11 12.24 -7.17
CA TYR A 4 -13.12 11.82 -6.20
C TYR A 4 -13.33 10.33 -6.00
N ASN A 5 -12.62 9.53 -6.79
CA ASN A 5 -12.60 8.08 -6.65
C ASN A 5 -11.95 7.77 -5.29
N SER A 6 -12.77 7.77 -4.24
CA SER A 6 -12.33 7.45 -2.90
C SER A 6 -11.96 5.97 -2.92
N ASN A 7 -10.67 5.67 -2.85
CA ASN A 7 -10.17 4.32 -2.60
C ASN A 7 -10.75 3.82 -1.28
N LYS A 8 -11.95 3.23 -1.33
CA LYS A 8 -12.66 2.67 -0.19
C LYS A 8 -12.15 1.26 0.02
N THR A 9 -11.58 1.01 1.19
CA THR A 9 -11.20 -0.34 1.60
C THR A 9 -12.47 -1.17 1.77
N LEU A 10 -12.42 -2.45 1.40
CA LEU A 10 -13.55 -3.37 1.55
C LEU A 10 -14.00 -3.48 3.01
N VAL A 11 -13.03 -3.45 3.92
CA VAL A 11 -13.23 -3.36 5.38
C VAL A 11 -12.75 -1.98 5.83
N PRO A 12 -13.66 -1.05 6.16
CA PRO A 12 -13.30 0.31 6.59
C PRO A 12 -12.40 0.35 7.83
N GLU A 13 -12.63 -0.56 8.77
CA GLU A 13 -11.90 -0.67 10.04
C GLU A 13 -10.43 -1.04 9.80
N ALA A 14 -10.14 -1.80 8.74
CA ALA A 14 -8.79 -2.21 8.37
C ALA A 14 -7.96 -1.07 7.76
N LYS A 15 -8.57 0.07 7.40
CA LYS A 15 -7.89 1.18 6.69
C LYS A 15 -6.64 1.67 7.41
N ALA A 16 -6.69 1.79 8.74
CA ALA A 16 -5.53 2.22 9.54
C ALA A 16 -4.39 1.19 9.47
N GLY A 17 -4.71 -0.10 9.62
CA GLY A 17 -3.73 -1.19 9.51
C GLY A 17 -3.12 -1.28 8.12
N LEU A 18 -3.94 -1.19 7.07
CA LEU A 18 -3.50 -1.19 5.67
C LEU A 18 -2.58 -0.01 5.34
N ASN A 19 -2.83 1.16 5.94
CA ASN A 19 -1.94 2.32 5.78
C ASN A 19 -0.58 2.11 6.46
N LYS A 20 -0.55 1.53 7.67
CA LYS A 20 0.70 1.19 8.36
C LYS A 20 1.50 0.17 7.55
N PHE A 21 0.84 -0.91 7.14
CA PHE A 21 1.44 -1.96 6.34
C PHE A 21 2.04 -1.44 5.02
N LYS A 22 1.32 -0.56 4.33
CA LYS A 22 1.83 0.12 3.13
C LYS A 22 3.10 0.92 3.39
N THR A 23 3.17 1.65 4.51
CA THR A 23 4.36 2.43 4.88
C THR A 23 5.54 1.54 5.23
N GLU A 24 5.29 0.42 5.93
CA GLU A 24 6.31 -0.58 6.26
C GLU A 24 6.91 -1.19 4.99
N VAL A 25 6.06 -1.69 4.09
CA VAL A 25 6.49 -2.26 2.81
C VAL A 25 7.26 -1.25 1.97
N ALA A 26 6.78 0.00 1.90
CA ALA A 26 7.49 1.05 1.17
C ALA A 26 8.88 1.34 1.77
N SER A 27 8.98 1.35 3.10
CA SER A 27 10.25 1.56 3.80
C SER A 27 11.24 0.43 3.52
N GLU A 28 10.78 -0.83 3.51
CA GLU A 28 11.60 -1.99 3.16
C GLU A 28 12.06 -1.99 1.70
N LEU A 29 11.26 -1.43 0.79
CA LEU A 29 11.63 -1.22 -0.61
C LEU A 29 12.54 -0.01 -0.83
N GLY A 30 13.00 0.65 0.23
CA GLY A 30 13.92 1.79 0.18
C GLY A 30 13.25 3.11 -0.22
N LEU A 31 11.92 3.19 -0.20
CA LEU A 31 11.19 4.43 -0.50
C LEU A 31 11.06 5.28 0.76
N GLN A 32 11.90 6.29 0.87
CA GLN A 32 11.85 7.26 1.97
C GLN A 32 10.63 8.16 1.84
N ASN A 33 10.05 8.55 2.99
CA ASN A 33 8.92 9.48 3.09
C ASN A 33 7.67 9.06 2.29
N TYR A 34 7.43 7.76 2.09
CA TYR A 34 6.28 7.27 1.32
C TYR A 34 4.91 7.65 1.93
N ALA A 35 4.85 7.85 3.25
CA ALA A 35 3.62 8.20 3.96
C ALA A 35 3.23 9.68 3.79
N GLU A 36 4.21 10.58 3.80
CA GLU A 36 4.02 12.03 3.86
C GLU A 36 4.39 12.74 2.56
N GLY A 37 5.19 12.10 1.71
CA GLY A 37 5.65 12.64 0.44
C GLY A 37 4.58 12.61 -0.65
N TYR A 38 4.76 13.50 -1.63
CA TYR A 38 3.92 13.51 -2.82
C TYR A 38 4.23 12.30 -3.70
N LYS A 39 3.26 11.40 -3.84
CA LYS A 39 3.43 10.15 -4.60
C LYS A 39 3.64 10.35 -6.10
N GLY A 40 3.39 11.55 -6.63
CA GLY A 40 3.70 11.89 -8.01
C GLY A 40 5.18 12.13 -8.28
N ASP A 41 6.00 12.32 -7.24
CA ASP A 41 7.47 12.37 -7.38
C ASP A 41 8.08 10.97 -7.52
N LEU A 42 7.33 9.94 -7.12
CA LEU A 42 7.72 8.55 -7.29
C LEU A 42 7.27 8.03 -8.65
N SER A 43 8.12 7.24 -9.29
CA SER A 43 7.73 6.58 -10.53
C SER A 43 6.54 5.63 -10.31
N SER A 44 5.68 5.49 -11.33
CA SER A 44 4.56 4.53 -11.29
C SER A 44 5.03 3.11 -10.98
N LYS A 45 6.24 2.75 -11.41
CA LYS A 45 6.87 1.46 -11.08
C LYS A 45 7.13 1.32 -9.58
N GLN A 46 7.69 2.34 -8.92
CA GLN A 46 7.94 2.31 -7.47
C GLN A 46 6.64 2.22 -6.68
N ASN A 47 5.64 3.04 -7.02
CA ASN A 47 4.32 2.96 -6.39
C ASN A 47 3.66 1.59 -6.61
N GLY A 48 3.79 1.02 -7.81
CA GLY A 48 3.29 -0.31 -8.15
C GLY A 48 3.99 -1.42 -7.37
N SER A 49 5.31 -1.34 -7.18
CA SER A 49 6.08 -2.31 -6.40
C SER A 49 5.61 -2.40 -4.95
N VAL A 50 5.27 -1.27 -4.32
CA VAL A 50 4.71 -1.26 -2.96
C VAL A 50 3.39 -2.03 -2.92
N GLY A 51 2.47 -1.72 -3.83
CA GLY A 51 1.18 -2.41 -3.89
C GLY A 51 1.31 -3.91 -4.18
N GLY A 52 2.22 -4.29 -5.08
CA GLY A 52 2.50 -5.68 -5.41
C GLY A 52 3.07 -6.47 -4.23
N GLU A 53 4.04 -5.90 -3.51
CA GLU A 53 4.64 -6.54 -2.34
C GLU A 53 3.64 -6.65 -1.18
N MET A 54 2.76 -5.66 -1.00
CA MET A 54 1.65 -5.77 -0.05
C MET A 54 0.76 -6.99 -0.34
N VAL A 55 0.32 -7.15 -1.59
CA VAL A 55 -0.55 -8.27 -1.99
C VAL A 55 0.18 -9.60 -1.83
N LYS A 56 1.46 -9.67 -2.24
CA LYS A 56 2.28 -10.88 -2.10
C LYS A 56 2.32 -11.38 -0.67
N ARG A 57 2.60 -10.52 0.30
CA ARG A 57 2.66 -10.88 1.73
C ARG A 57 1.29 -11.22 2.31
N MET A 58 0.23 -10.53 1.86
CA MET A 58 -1.15 -10.86 2.27
C MET A 58 -1.52 -12.29 1.83
N VAL A 59 -1.21 -12.65 0.58
CA VAL A 59 -1.44 -13.99 0.04
C VAL A 59 -0.59 -15.01 0.78
N GLU A 60 0.71 -14.76 0.97
CA GLU A 60 1.59 -15.66 1.72
C GLU A 60 1.11 -15.90 3.16
N SER A 61 0.64 -14.85 3.85
CA SER A 61 0.10 -14.97 5.21
C SER A 61 -1.18 -15.78 5.26
N TYR A 62 -2.04 -15.63 4.24
CA TYR A 62 -3.25 -16.43 4.08
C TYR A 62 -2.90 -17.90 3.80
N GLU A 63 -1.97 -18.16 2.88
CA GLU A 63 -1.51 -19.52 2.53
C GLU A 63 -0.87 -20.25 3.71
N LYS A 64 -0.10 -19.55 4.57
CA LYS A 64 0.48 -20.12 5.79
C LYS A 64 -0.56 -20.46 6.87
N GLY A 65 -1.74 -19.87 6.78
CA GLY A 65 -2.85 -20.10 7.72
C GLY A 65 -3.87 -21.14 7.25
N LEU A 66 -3.69 -21.69 6.04
CA LEU A 66 -4.44 -22.85 5.54
C LEU A 66 -3.89 -24.15 6.12
#